data_AF-A0A643BNT5-F1
#
_entry.id   AF-A0A643BNT5-F1
#
_cell.length_a   1.000
_cell.length_b   1.000
_cell.length_c   1.000
_cell.angle_alpha   90.00
_cell.angle_beta   90.00
_cell.angle_gamma   90.00
#
_symmetry.space_group_name_H-M   'P 1'
#
loop_
_entity.id
_entity.type
_entity.pdbx_description
1 polymer ?
#
loop_
_entity_poly.entity_id
_entity_poly.type
_entity_poly.pdbx_seq_one_letter_code
_entity_poly.pdbx_strand_id
1 'polypeptide(L)'
;MKTALKEGGILCCQGECQWLHLDLIKVMRQFCKSLFPVVGYAYCTIPTYPSCQTGFILCSKNPSTNFLEPVQQLTQKQVEQMQLKYYNSDVHRAPFVLPEFARKALNDVC
;
A
#
# COMPACT_ATOMS: atom_id res chain seq x y z
N MET A 1 -15.25 5.97 5.63
CA MET A 1 -14.45 4.85 6.19
C MET A 1 -13.86 5.15 7.57
N LYS A 2 -13.13 6.25 7.79
CA LYS A 2 -12.47 6.57 9.08
C LYS A 2 -13.35 6.40 10.33
N THR A 3 -14.60 6.90 10.29
CA THR A 3 -15.56 6.81 11.40
C THR A 3 -16.01 5.37 11.68
N ALA A 4 -16.13 4.54 10.65
CA ALA A 4 -16.56 3.15 10.78
C ALA A 4 -15.45 2.22 11.30
N LEU A 5 -14.18 2.60 11.13
CA LEU A 5 -13.05 1.85 11.67
C LEU A 5 -12.96 2.01 13.18
N LYS A 6 -12.72 0.90 13.88
CA LYS A 6 -12.36 0.90 15.30
C LYS A 6 -11.11 1.74 15.55
N GLU A 7 -10.84 2.03 16.83
CA GLU A 7 -9.53 2.56 17.22
C GLU A 7 -8.41 1.60 16.76
N GLY A 8 -7.35 2.18 16.21
CA GLY A 8 -6.26 1.42 15.57
C GLY A 8 -6.61 0.66 14.29
N GLY A 9 -7.83 0.81 13.75
CA GLY A 9 -8.24 0.15 12.51
C GLY A 9 -7.45 0.61 11.28
N ILE A 10 -7.32 -0.31 10.31
CA ILE A 10 -6.62 -0.13 9.04
C ILE A 10 -7.63 -0.26 7.89
N LEU A 11 -7.40 0.46 6.80
CA LEU A 11 -8.06 0.22 5.51
C LEU A 11 -7.02 0.03 4.40
N CYS A 12 -7.43 -0.72 3.38
CA CYS A 12 -6.73 -0.87 2.12
C CYS A 12 -7.74 -0.65 0.98
N CYS A 13 -7.45 0.26 0.06
CA CYS A 13 -8.26 0.52 -1.12
C CYS A 13 -7.42 0.35 -2.37
N GLN A 14 -8.03 -0.13 -3.47
CA GLN A 14 -7.39 -0.07 -4.78
C GLN A 14 -7.03 1.40 -5.08
N GLY A 15 -5.78 1.60 -5.50
CA GLY A 15 -5.10 2.90 -5.48
C GLY A 15 -4.49 3.27 -6.82
N GLU A 16 -5.04 2.76 -7.93
CA GLU A 16 -4.63 3.09 -9.29
C GLU A 16 -3.18 2.77 -9.68
N CYS A 17 -2.85 2.89 -10.96
CA CYS A 17 -1.53 2.56 -11.49
C CYS A 17 -0.59 3.77 -11.46
N GLN A 18 0.55 3.64 -10.77
CA GLN A 18 1.60 4.69 -10.72
C GLN A 18 2.18 5.09 -12.08
N TRP A 19 2.07 4.26 -13.13
CA TRP A 19 2.52 4.61 -14.48
C TRP A 19 1.52 5.48 -15.25
N LEU A 20 0.26 5.49 -14.84
CA LEU A 20 -0.84 6.14 -15.57
C LEU A 20 -1.47 7.30 -14.79
N HIS A 21 -1.62 7.14 -13.47
CA HIS A 21 -2.49 7.99 -12.65
C HIS A 21 -1.75 8.62 -11.46
N LEU A 22 -0.46 8.92 -11.61
CA LEU A 22 0.39 9.38 -10.52
C LEU A 22 -0.11 10.67 -9.83
N ASP A 23 -0.68 11.61 -10.59
CA ASP A 23 -1.24 12.84 -10.04
C ASP A 23 -2.46 12.58 -9.15
N LEU A 24 -3.34 11.67 -9.57
CA LEU A 24 -4.48 11.23 -8.77
C LEU A 24 -4.01 10.57 -7.48
N ILE A 25 -3.02 9.67 -7.57
CA ILE A 25 -2.43 9.00 -6.40
C ILE A 25 -1.86 10.03 -5.41
N LYS A 26 -1.18 11.07 -5.91
CA LYS A 26 -0.63 12.15 -5.08
C LYS A 26 -1.74 12.91 -4.34
N VAL A 27 -2.81 13.30 -5.04
CA VAL A 27 -3.95 14.01 -4.45
C VAL A 27 -4.65 13.13 -3.41
N MET A 28 -4.94 11.87 -3.74
CA MET A 28 -5.59 10.93 -2.82
C MET A 28 -4.73 10.69 -1.57
N ARG A 29 -3.42 10.47 -1.75
CA ARG A 29 -2.50 10.27 -0.63
C ARG A 29 -2.46 11.49 0.29
N GLN A 30 -2.44 12.70 -0.27
CA GLN A 30 -2.42 13.93 0.52
C GLN A 30 -3.73 14.12 1.30
N PHE A 31 -4.87 13.85 0.67
CA PHE A 31 -6.17 13.85 1.35
C PHE A 31 -6.23 12.80 2.46
N CYS A 32 -5.73 11.58 2.23
CA CYS A 32 -5.65 10.55 3.26
C CYS A 32 -4.75 10.99 4.43
N LYS A 33 -3.64 11.69 4.18
CA LYS A 33 -2.74 12.20 5.24
C LYS A 33 -3.40 13.25 6.12
N SER A 34 -4.39 14.00 5.63
CA SER A 34 -5.16 14.92 6.47
C SER A 34 -6.18 14.20 7.38
N LEU A 35 -6.44 12.92 7.11
CA LEU A 35 -7.42 12.11 7.84
C LEU A 35 -6.78 11.04 8.73
N PHE A 36 -5.66 10.46 8.34
CA PHE A 36 -5.05 9.32 9.03
C PHE A 36 -3.59 9.63 9.40
N PRO A 37 -3.14 9.23 10.61
CA PRO A 37 -1.76 9.46 11.03
C PRO A 37 -0.73 8.70 10.18
N VAL A 38 -1.11 7.56 9.58
CA VAL A 38 -0.22 6.76 8.72
C VAL A 38 -0.90 6.48 7.39
N VAL A 39 -0.20 6.80 6.30
CA VAL A 39 -0.64 6.55 4.93
C VAL A 39 0.50 5.97 4.09
N GLY A 40 0.29 4.78 3.54
CA GLY A 40 1.20 4.09 2.64
C GLY A 40 0.62 3.94 1.23
N TYR A 41 1.52 3.74 0.27
CA TYR A 41 1.17 3.30 -1.08
C TYR A 41 2.04 2.09 -1.43
N ALA A 42 1.40 1.02 -1.90
CA ALA A 42 2.03 -0.20 -2.36
C ALA A 42 1.50 -0.55 -3.75
N TYR A 43 2.18 -1.41 -4.50
CA TYR A 43 1.67 -1.91 -5.79
C TYR A 43 1.91 -3.41 -5.97
N CYS A 44 1.14 -4.03 -6.86
CA CYS A 44 1.43 -5.38 -7.33
C CYS A 44 1.31 -5.47 -8.85
N THR A 45 1.94 -6.49 -9.42
CA THR A 45 1.92 -6.78 -10.84
C THR A 45 0.78 -7.74 -11.18
N ILE A 46 -0.10 -7.34 -12.08
CA ILE A 46 -1.23 -8.15 -12.56
C ILE A 46 -1.33 -7.92 -14.08
N PRO A 47 -1.00 -8.90 -14.93
CA PRO A 47 -0.87 -8.68 -16.37
C PRO A 47 -2.11 -8.12 -17.07
N THR A 48 -3.30 -8.42 -16.56
CA THR A 48 -4.57 -8.01 -17.16
C THR A 48 -5.02 -6.61 -16.75
N TYR A 49 -4.34 -5.97 -15.79
CA TYR A 49 -4.61 -4.57 -15.45
C TYR A 49 -3.88 -3.63 -16.43
N PRO A 50 -4.41 -2.41 -16.67
CA PRO A 50 -3.72 -1.42 -17.47
C PRO A 50 -2.27 -1.18 -16.99
N SER A 51 -1.33 -1.22 -17.93
CA SER A 51 0.12 -1.17 -17.64
C SER A 51 0.62 -2.28 -16.71
N CYS A 52 -0.06 -3.43 -16.67
CA CYS A 52 0.33 -4.67 -15.99
C CYS A 52 0.50 -4.58 -14.47
N GLN A 53 0.00 -3.53 -13.82
CA GLN A 53 0.09 -3.37 -12.37
C GLN A 53 -1.01 -2.45 -11.81
N THR A 54 -1.26 -2.57 -10.51
CA THR A 54 -2.17 -1.68 -9.77
C THR A 54 -1.61 -1.37 -8.39
N GLY A 55 -1.94 -0.19 -7.88
CA GLY A 55 -1.58 0.29 -6.57
C GLY A 55 -2.65 0.02 -5.52
N PHE A 56 -2.27 0.28 -4.27
CA PHE A 56 -3.12 0.22 -3.10
C PHE A 56 -2.79 1.40 -2.19
N ILE A 57 -3.82 2.12 -1.74
CA ILE A 57 -3.70 3.13 -0.68
C ILE A 57 -4.04 2.48 0.64
N LEU A 58 -3.08 2.51 1.56
CA LEU A 58 -3.18 1.93 2.91
C LEU A 58 -3.25 3.07 3.92
N CYS A 59 -4.24 3.04 4.82
CA CYS A 59 -4.34 4.04 5.89
C CYS A 59 -4.55 3.36 7.25
N SER A 60 -3.95 3.90 8.31
CA SER A 60 -4.14 3.42 9.68
C SER A 60 -4.57 4.53 10.61
N LYS A 61 -5.47 4.22 11.56
CA LYS A 61 -5.77 5.08 12.71
C LYS A 61 -4.73 4.98 13.82
N ASN A 62 -3.89 3.95 13.81
CA ASN A 62 -2.80 3.78 14.77
C ASN A 62 -1.53 4.51 14.26
N PRO A 63 -1.02 5.53 14.97
CA PRO A 63 0.20 6.25 14.58
C PRO A 63 1.46 5.37 14.59
N SER A 64 1.45 4.26 15.32
CA SER A 64 2.57 3.31 15.40
C SER A 64 2.55 2.27 14.27
N THR A 65 1.58 2.31 13.35
CA THR A 65 1.55 1.38 12.22
C THR A 65 2.73 1.60 11.29
N ASN A 66 3.49 0.53 11.04
CA ASN A 66 4.47 0.48 9.96
C ASN A 66 3.94 -0.43 8.86
N PHE A 67 3.56 0.13 7.70
CA PHE A 67 3.08 -0.69 6.58
C PHE A 67 4.22 -1.39 5.83
N LEU A 68 5.46 -0.87 5.90
CA LEU A 68 6.61 -1.48 5.23
C LEU A 68 6.94 -2.85 5.81
N GLU A 69 6.85 -2.97 7.14
CA GLU A 69 7.17 -4.19 7.87
C GLU A 69 5.88 -4.88 8.33
N PRO A 70 5.53 -6.07 7.80
CA PRO A 70 4.31 -6.73 8.20
C PRO A 70 4.40 -7.17 9.67
N VAL A 71 3.58 -6.56 10.53
CA VAL A 71 3.51 -6.93 11.96
C VAL A 71 3.13 -8.41 12.17
N GLN A 72 2.43 -8.99 11.20
CA GLN A 72 2.15 -10.43 11.14
C GLN A 72 3.00 -11.04 10.02
N GLN A 73 4.17 -11.53 10.38
CA GLN A 73 5.03 -12.26 9.44
C GLN A 73 4.52 -13.69 9.24
N LEU A 74 4.56 -14.17 8.00
CA LEU A 74 4.18 -15.52 7.63
C LEU A 74 5.44 -16.38 7.49
N THR A 75 5.44 -17.52 8.17
CA THR A 75 6.40 -18.59 7.91
C THR A 75 6.11 -19.25 6.57
N GLN A 76 7.12 -19.88 5.97
CA GLN A 76 6.95 -20.62 4.72
C GLN A 76 5.85 -21.69 4.80
N LYS A 77 5.75 -22.38 5.94
CA LYS A 77 4.67 -23.35 6.20
C LYS A 77 3.28 -22.71 6.17
N GLN A 78 3.12 -21.50 6.71
CA GLN A 78 1.83 -20.78 6.66
C GLN A 78 1.49 -20.35 5.24
N VAL A 79 2.47 -19.89 4.45
CA VAL A 79 2.28 -19.53 3.04
C VAL A 79 1.74 -20.74 2.25
N GLU A 80 2.31 -21.92 2.47
CA GLU A 80 1.86 -23.18 1.86
C GLU A 80 0.47 -23.61 2.34
N GLN A 81 0.22 -23.57 3.65
CA GLN A 81 -1.08 -23.92 4.24
C GLN A 81 -2.21 -23.03 3.71
N MET A 82 -1.92 -21.74 3.52
CA MET A 82 -2.85 -20.76 2.96
C MET A 82 -2.94 -20.81 1.42
N GLN A 83 -2.17 -21.68 0.76
CA GLN A 83 -2.15 -21.86 -0.70
C GLN A 83 -1.84 -20.55 -1.44
N LEU A 84 -0.98 -19.70 -0.87
CA LEU A 84 -0.68 -18.39 -1.44
C LEU A 84 0.23 -18.53 -2.66
N LYS A 85 -0.18 -17.92 -3.79
CA LYS A 85 0.54 -17.97 -5.06
C LYS A 85 1.40 -16.74 -5.35
N TYR A 86 1.19 -15.65 -4.60
CA TYR A 86 1.87 -14.37 -4.82
C TYR A 86 2.38 -13.77 -3.51
N TYR A 87 1.50 -13.61 -2.52
CA TYR A 87 1.86 -12.97 -1.26
C TYR A 87 2.73 -13.89 -0.39
N ASN A 88 3.80 -13.32 0.16
CA ASN A 88 4.54 -13.78 1.34
C ASN A 88 5.11 -12.53 2.05
N SER A 89 5.72 -12.68 3.23
CA SER A 89 6.20 -11.51 3.99
C SER A 89 7.32 -10.73 3.30
N ASP A 90 8.13 -11.36 2.45
CA ASP A 90 9.18 -10.65 1.71
C ASP A 90 8.57 -9.87 0.53
N VAL A 91 7.62 -10.49 -0.19
CA VAL A 91 6.79 -9.86 -1.22
C VAL A 91 5.91 -8.77 -0.64
N HIS A 92 5.60 -8.76 0.66
CA HIS A 92 4.92 -7.62 1.29
C HIS A 92 5.79 -6.36 1.34
N ARG A 93 7.10 -6.50 1.60
CA ARG A 93 8.02 -5.37 1.78
C ARG A 93 8.32 -4.65 0.47
N ALA A 94 8.54 -5.43 -0.60
CA ALA A 94 8.96 -4.91 -1.90
C ALA A 94 7.99 -3.90 -2.58
N PRO A 95 6.66 -4.10 -2.57
CA PRO A 95 5.65 -3.19 -3.12
C PRO A 95 5.72 -1.73 -2.69
N PHE A 96 6.33 -1.45 -1.54
CA PHE A 96 6.49 -0.08 -1.04
C PHE A 96 7.75 0.61 -1.59
N VAL A 97 8.66 -0.14 -2.22
CA VAL A 97 9.81 0.38 -2.94
C VAL A 97 9.36 0.74 -4.35
N LEU A 98 9.19 2.04 -4.57
CA LEU A 98 8.65 2.57 -5.83
C LEU A 98 9.78 2.90 -6.82
N PRO A 99 9.52 2.83 -8.14
CA PRO A 99 10.38 3.44 -9.14
C PRO A 99 10.66 4.91 -8.80
N GLU A 100 11.85 5.40 -9.17
CA GLU A 100 12.34 6.70 -8.72
C GLU A 100 11.39 7.86 -9.03
N PHE A 101 10.76 7.87 -10.21
CA PHE A 101 9.81 8.93 -10.58
C PHE A 101 8.61 8.98 -9.62
N ALA A 102 8.08 7.82 -9.22
CA ALA A 102 6.94 7.71 -8.31
C ALA A 102 7.37 8.00 -6.86
N ARG A 103 8.54 7.50 -6.44
CA ARG A 103 9.14 7.82 -5.12
C ARG A 103 9.26 9.34 -4.96
N LYS A 104 9.87 10.01 -5.94
CA LYS A 104 10.04 11.47 -5.96
C LYS A 104 8.70 12.20 -5.91
N ALA A 105 7.76 11.86 -6.80
CA ALA A 105 6.46 12.54 -6.87
C ALA A 105 5.63 12.42 -5.58
N LEU A 106 5.79 11.31 -4.85
CA LEU A 106 5.00 11.03 -3.66
C LEU A 106 5.68 11.46 -2.35
N ASN A 107 7.02 11.38 -2.25
CA ASN A 107 7.74 11.59 -0.99
C ASN A 107 8.53 12.90 -0.91
N ASP A 108 8.98 13.45 -2.03
CA ASP A 108 9.78 14.67 -1.99
C ASP A 108 8.84 15.86 -1.79
N VAL A 109 9.17 16.71 -0.82
CA VAL A 109 8.45 17.96 -0.55
C VAL A 109 8.79 18.92 -1.69
N CYS A 110 7.78 19.36 -2.44
CA CYS A 110 7.88 20.61 -3.19
C CYS A 110 7.62 21.77 -2.23
#